data_AF-A0A3E1HFT5-F1
#
_entry.id   AF-A0A3E1HFT5-F1
#
_cell.length_a   1.000
_cell.length_b   1.000
_cell.length_c   1.000
_cell.angle_alpha   90.00
_cell.angle_beta   90.00
_cell.angle_gamma   90.00
#
_symmetry.space_group_name_H-M   'P 1'
#
loop_
_entity.id
_entity.type
_entity.pdbx_description
1 polymer ?
#
loop_
_entity_poly.entity_id
_entity_poly.type
_entity_poly.pdbx_seq_one_letter_code
_entity_poly.pdbx_strand_id
1 'polypeptide(L)' 'MTKQMEHPHEPHIEILKGQPTHEELAALIAVLSSIGGASRAEQSEHTRWGLPVDKLRYSAFSWQRITLHEMAHMRR' A
#
# COMPACT_ATOMS: atom_id res chain seq x y z
N MET A 1 0.48 -33.79 7.32
CA MET A 1 0.72 -33.01 6.08
C MET A 1 -0.56 -33.01 5.26
N THR A 2 -1.43 -32.01 5.44
CA THR A 2 -2.65 -31.85 4.65
C THR A 2 -2.33 -30.99 3.44
N LYS A 3 -2.36 -31.59 2.25
CA LYS A 3 -2.13 -30.93 0.97
C LYS A 3 -3.35 -30.05 0.66
N GLN A 4 -3.23 -28.74 0.80
CA GLN A 4 -4.25 -27.78 0.34
C GLN A 4 -4.32 -27.87 -1.19
N MET A 5 -5.51 -28.14 -1.71
CA MET A 5 -5.77 -28.16 -3.15
C MET A 5 -5.95 -26.70 -3.60
N GLU A 6 -4.97 -26.17 -4.34
CA GLU A 6 -5.09 -24.89 -5.03
C GLU A 6 -6.21 -25.01 -6.07
N HIS A 7 -7.32 -24.32 -5.82
CA HIS A 7 -8.38 -24.18 -6.81
C HIS A 7 -7.98 -23.02 -7.73
N PRO A 8 -8.01 -23.20 -9.05
CA PRO A 8 -7.72 -22.10 -9.97
C PRO A 8 -8.75 -20.99 -9.75
N HIS A 9 -8.26 -19.79 -9.41
CA HIS A 9 -9.12 -18.62 -9.21
C HIS A 9 -9.74 -18.21 -10.56
N GLU A 10 -11.06 -18.23 -10.63
CA GLU A 10 -11.80 -17.75 -11.80
C GLU A 10 -11.59 -16.23 -11.95
N PRO A 11 -11.37 -15.70 -13.17
CA PRO A 11 -11.22 -14.27 -13.38
C PRO A 11 -12.53 -13.53 -13.05
N HIS A 12 -12.49 -12.64 -12.06
CA HIS A 12 -13.67 -11.89 -11.60
C HIS A 12 -13.99 -10.65 -12.45
N ILE A 13 -13.22 -10.42 -13.51
CA ILE A 13 -13.34 -9.24 -14.39
C ILE A 13 -13.52 -9.75 -15.82
N GLU A 14 -14.64 -9.36 -16.44
CA GLU A 14 -14.96 -9.65 -17.83
C GLU A 14 -14.64 -8.43 -18.71
N ILE A 15 -13.88 -8.65 -19.79
CA ILE A 15 -13.57 -7.60 -20.77
C ILE A 15 -14.66 -7.60 -21.84
N LEU A 16 -15.62 -6.68 -21.71
CA LEU A 16 -16.75 -6.57 -22.65
C LEU A 16 -16.34 -5.93 -23.99
N LYS A 17 -15.41 -4.96 -23.96
CA LYS A 17 -14.89 -4.25 -25.14
C LYS A 17 -13.38 -4.09 -25.01
N GLY A 18 -12.63 -4.88 -25.79
CA GLY A 18 -11.18 -4.77 -25.90
C GLY A 18 -10.74 -3.78 -26.99
N GLN A 19 -9.44 -3.49 -27.04
CA GLN A 19 -8.78 -2.71 -28.11
C GLN A 19 -9.30 -1.27 -28.25
N PRO A 20 -9.06 -0.39 -27.26
CA PRO A 20 -9.41 1.02 -27.40
C PRO A 20 -8.68 1.66 -28.59
N THR A 21 -9.30 2.67 -29.20
CA THR A 21 -8.64 3.45 -30.25
C THR A 21 -7.58 4.37 -29.65
N HIS A 22 -6.66 4.87 -30.48
CA HIS A 22 -5.65 5.85 -30.05
C HIS A 22 -6.32 7.14 -29.49
N GLU A 23 -7.48 7.52 -30.03
CA GLU A 23 -8.24 8.68 -29.57
C GLU A 23 -8.86 8.45 -28.19
N GLU A 24 -9.47 7.29 -27.96
CA GLU A 24 -10.03 6.91 -26.65
C GLU A 24 -8.93 6.87 -25.57
N LEU A 25 -7.76 6.34 -25.92
CA LEU A 25 -6.60 6.30 -25.02
C LEU A 25 -6.07 7.70 -24.70
N ALA A 26 -5.96 8.57 -25.70
CA ALA A 26 -5.53 9.95 -25.53
C ALA A 26 -6.49 10.74 -24.62
N ALA A 27 -7.80 10.56 -24.81
CA ALA A 27 -8.82 11.19 -23.98
C ALA A 27 -8.71 10.77 -22.50
N LEU A 28 -8.48 9.47 -22.24
CA LEU A 28 -8.28 8.96 -20.87
C LEU A 28 -7.05 9.60 -20.21
N ILE A 29 -5.91 9.62 -20.93
CA ILE A 29 -4.67 10.20 -20.42
C ILE A 29 -4.86 11.69 -20.11
N ALA A 30 -5.54 12.44 -20.98
CA ALA A 30 -5.82 13.85 -20.78
C ALA A 30 -6.64 14.09 -19.50
N VAL A 31 -7.70 13.31 -19.28
CA VAL A 31 -8.53 13.40 -18.06
C VAL A 31 -7.72 13.07 -16.81
N LEU A 32 -6.98 11.96 -16.79
CA LEU A 32 -6.17 11.58 -15.63
C LEU A 32 -5.08 12.62 -15.32
N SER A 33 -4.44 13.15 -16.36
CA SER A 33 -3.40 14.18 -16.22
C SER A 33 -3.97 15.51 -15.72
N SER A 34 -5.21 15.85 -16.08
CA SER A 34 -5.88 17.07 -15.61
C SER A 34 -6.14 17.07 -14.10
N ILE A 35 -6.37 15.89 -13.51
CA ILE A 35 -6.57 15.72 -12.07
C ILE A 35 -5.21 15.69 -11.35
N GLY A 36 -4.20 15.09 -11.99
CA GLY A 36 -2.83 14.98 -11.50
C GLY A 36 -2.01 16.26 -11.60
N GLY A 37 -2.65 17.44 -11.52
CA GLY A 37 -1.97 18.73 -11.53
C GLY A 37 -0.75 18.69 -10.63
N ALA A 38 0.42 19.01 -11.20
CA ALA A 38 1.72 18.94 -10.56
C ALA A 38 1.80 19.91 -9.38
N SER A 39 1.20 19.54 -8.24
CA SER A 39 1.77 19.91 -6.97
C SER A 39 3.19 19.37 -7.03
N ARG A 40 4.18 20.28 -6.98
CA ARG A 40 5.60 19.92 -6.86
C ARG A 40 5.65 18.74 -5.90
N ALA A 41 6.02 17.56 -6.39
CA ALA A 41 6.15 16.39 -5.54
C ALA A 41 7.09 16.84 -4.42
N GLU A 42 6.55 17.09 -3.24
CA GLU A 42 7.38 17.36 -2.08
C GLU A 42 8.32 16.17 -2.03
N GLN A 43 9.63 16.45 -1.98
CA GLN A 43 10.63 15.40 -1.90
C GLN A 43 10.12 14.41 -0.85
N SER A 44 9.80 13.18 -1.27
CA SER A 44 9.27 12.19 -0.33
C SER A 44 10.20 12.21 0.87
N GLU A 45 9.68 12.56 2.05
CA GLU A 45 10.50 12.56 3.24
C GLU A 45 11.22 11.20 3.26
N HIS A 46 12.52 11.21 3.57
CA HIS A 46 13.37 10.02 3.59
C HIS A 46 12.98 9.16 4.79
N THR A 47 11.77 8.64 4.75
CA THR A 47 11.15 7.91 5.82
C THR A 47 11.24 6.43 5.45
N ARG A 48 11.60 5.58 6.41
CA ARG A 48 11.78 4.13 6.18
C ARG A 48 10.44 3.38 6.05
N TRP A 49 9.33 4.08 5.79
CA TRP A 49 7.93 3.64 5.96
C TRP A 49 7.44 2.55 4.98
N GLY A 50 8.36 1.73 4.46
CA GLY A 50 8.06 0.54 3.67
C GLY A 50 8.36 -0.78 4.39
N LEU A 51 8.96 -0.78 5.59
CA LEU A 51 9.32 -2.00 6.30
C LEU A 51 8.28 -2.36 7.37
N PRO A 52 7.96 -3.64 7.62
CA PRO A 52 6.98 -4.05 8.65
C PRO A 52 7.29 -3.50 10.05
N VAL A 53 8.57 -3.30 10.37
CA VAL A 53 9.07 -2.75 11.64
C VAL A 53 8.77 -1.25 11.82
N ASP A 54 8.47 -0.52 10.74
CA ASP A 54 8.17 0.92 10.79
C ASP A 54 6.87 1.21 11.52
N LYS A 55 5.89 0.30 11.44
CA LYS A 55 4.61 0.43 12.16
C LYS A 55 4.73 0.22 13.68
N LEU A 56 5.90 -0.19 14.16
CA LEU A 56 6.16 -0.49 15.57
C LEU A 56 7.12 0.51 16.23
N ARG A 57 7.54 1.57 15.53
CA ARG A 57 8.50 2.52 16.09
C ARG A 57 7.83 3.52 17.02
N TYR A 58 8.14 3.40 18.31
CA TYR A 58 8.01 4.51 19.24
C TYR A 58 9.23 5.45 19.09
N SER A 59 9.03 6.75 19.36
CA SER A 59 10.11 7.76 19.24
C SER A 59 11.32 7.40 20.10
N ALA A 60 12.53 7.81 19.69
CA ALA A 60 13.80 7.41 20.33
C ALA A 60 13.90 7.71 21.84
N PHE A 61 13.05 8.60 22.38
CA PHE A 61 13.02 8.95 23.80
C PHE A 61 11.97 8.19 24.63
N SER A 62 11.28 7.21 24.05
CA SER A 62 10.12 6.55 24.66
C SER A 62 10.42 5.23 25.39
N TRP A 63 11.62 5.08 25.96
CA TRP A 63 12.00 3.88 26.74
C TRP A 63 10.96 3.55 27.83
N GLN A 64 10.31 4.54 28.42
CA GLN A 64 9.22 4.37 29.39
C GLN A 64 8.04 3.56 28.83
N ARG A 65 7.66 3.78 27.56
CA ARG A 65 6.57 3.02 26.91
C ARG A 65 6.99 1.58 26.63
N ILE A 66 8.25 1.37 26.25
CA ILE A 66 8.80 0.02 26.02
C ILE A 66 8.73 -0.78 27.31
N THR A 67 9.22 -0.20 28.42
CA THR A 67 9.17 -0.84 29.73
C THR A 67 7.74 -1.15 30.18
N LEU A 68 6.80 -0.22 30.02
CA LEU A 68 5.40 -0.44 30.39
C LEU A 68 4.72 -1.53 29.56
N HIS A 69 5.03 -1.62 28.26
CA HIS A 69 4.47 -2.64 27.38
C HIS A 69 4.99 -4.04 27.73
N GLU A 70 6.29 -4.15 28.01
CA GLU A 70 6.92 -5.40 28.46
C GLU A 70 6.31 -5.88 29.79
N MET A 71 6.16 -4.98 30.76
CA MET A 71 5.52 -5.31 32.05
C MET A 71 4.06 -5.74 31.90
N ALA A 72 3.34 -5.20 30.92
CA ALA A 72 1.97 -5.60 30.63
C ALA A 72 1.89 -6.98 29.95
N HIS A 73 2.83 -7.29 29.04
CA HIS A 73 2.94 -8.60 28.41
C HIS A 73 3.30 -9.72 29.40
N MET A 74 4.20 -9.43 30.35
CA MET A 74 4.63 -10.37 31.39
C MET A 74 3.57 -10.65 32.47
N ARG A 75 2.47 -9.89 32.48
CA ARG A 75 1.35 -10.05 33.44
C ARG A 75 0.18 -10.87 32.86
N ARG A 76 0.33 -11.48 31.69
CA ARG A 76 -0.58 -12.51 31.17
C ARG A 76 0.05 -13.89 31.24
#